data_AF-A0AAP2YWJ0-F1
#
_entry.id   AF-A0AAP2YWJ0-F1
#
_cell.length_a   1.000
_cell.length_b   1.000
_cell.length_c   1.000
_cell.angle_alpha   90.00
_cell.angle_beta   90.00
_cell.angle_gamma   90.00
#
_symmetry.space_group_name_H-M   'P 1'
#
loop_
_entity.id
_entity.type
_entity.pdbx_description
1 polymer ?
#
loop_
_entity_poly.entity_id
_entity_poly.type
_entity_poly.pdbx_seq_one_letter_code
_entity_poly.pdbx_strand_id
1 'polypeptide(L)'
;MSGGRDGSDQREMSARADGLELPSILARLDADDPETQREAVMAVREVVDERPSACTPTVPKLRALLGRSEIDCDEGIVACLAALAADSPTDVAPSTDEIVSFVESTSSSRARTTAFRCLVSIATHQPGAVVDHVDSLVDVLEEGLDEWGLSLVSTLTRTHPQAVTSAVPVLVTALESDPERYGSTACPALGRLVRVEPEAGADDEILEVLVSLVRTGDPPLRADAIDCLGGVAAHEPTAVDAAVPTIARALESDAVEVRVVAARTIARVAAGSGTTVDPAEERLRERLADEEPAVRRNACLALGYSDALEARDRLETLSRTDPNVTVRNCASWAVGEIGASEIDSDRDCNTYLDCGFGSGPRFDPQCRPEPELE
;
A
#
# COMPACT_ATOMS: atom_id res chain seq x y z
N MET A 1 36.58 -1.29 61.87
CA MET A 1 36.99 -1.34 60.44
C MET A 1 36.59 -2.70 59.92
N SER A 2 35.94 -2.89 58.79
CA SER A 2 35.21 -2.00 57.87
C SER A 2 34.53 -2.93 56.88
N GLY A 3 33.35 -2.53 56.37
CA GLY A 3 32.92 -2.88 55.01
C GLY A 3 32.31 -4.27 54.81
N GLY A 4 30.99 -4.37 54.96
CA GLY A 4 30.23 -5.51 54.43
C GLY A 4 28.77 -5.20 54.06
N ARG A 5 28.32 -3.93 54.13
CA ARG A 5 26.92 -3.54 53.89
C ARG A 5 26.71 -2.56 52.72
N ASP A 6 27.77 -2.21 52.00
CA ASP A 6 27.72 -1.10 51.03
C ASP A 6 27.37 -1.55 49.60
N GLY A 7 27.18 -2.86 49.36
CA GLY A 7 26.90 -3.39 48.01
C GLY A 7 25.43 -3.67 47.70
N SER A 8 24.63 -4.01 48.72
CA SER A 8 23.17 -4.20 48.59
C SER A 8 22.45 -2.86 48.61
N ASP A 9 22.83 -1.98 49.54
CA ASP A 9 22.22 -0.66 49.69
C ASP A 9 22.56 0.25 48.50
N GLN A 10 23.75 0.10 47.88
CA GLN A 10 24.09 0.84 46.65
C GLN A 10 23.39 0.29 45.40
N ARG A 11 23.07 -1.00 45.33
CA ARG A 11 22.25 -1.57 44.23
C ARG A 11 20.78 -1.18 44.37
N GLU A 12 20.25 -1.14 45.59
CA GLU A 12 18.90 -0.62 45.87
C GLU A 12 18.81 0.91 45.75
N MET A 13 19.87 1.67 46.10
CA MET A 13 19.94 3.13 45.85
C MET A 13 20.14 3.46 44.37
N SER A 14 20.88 2.65 43.62
CA SER A 14 21.01 2.80 42.17
C SER A 14 19.68 2.52 41.46
N ALA A 15 18.89 1.56 41.94
CA ALA A 15 17.55 1.28 41.43
C ALA A 15 16.55 2.41 41.76
N ARG A 16 16.67 3.03 42.93
CA ARG A 16 15.87 4.23 43.31
C ARG A 16 16.25 5.50 42.54
N ALA A 17 17.45 5.56 41.99
CA ALA A 17 17.89 6.67 41.14
C ALA A 17 17.40 6.56 39.69
N ASP A 18 16.84 5.41 39.30
CA ASP A 18 16.35 5.10 37.94
C ASP A 18 14.85 5.36 37.72
N GLY A 19 14.15 5.98 38.69
CA GLY A 19 12.84 6.64 38.52
C GLY A 19 11.61 5.76 38.31
N LEU A 20 11.75 4.51 37.86
CA LEU A 20 10.63 3.59 37.61
C LEU A 20 10.61 2.46 38.66
N GLU A 21 9.72 2.54 39.65
CA GLU A 21 9.45 1.48 40.63
C GLU A 21 8.58 0.36 40.01
N LEU A 22 9.09 -0.34 38.99
CA LEU A 22 8.35 -1.32 38.20
C LEU A 22 7.64 -2.41 39.04
N PRO A 23 8.25 -3.01 40.08
CA PRO A 23 7.56 -3.98 40.93
C PRO A 23 6.32 -3.40 41.63
N SER A 24 6.40 -2.13 42.05
CA SER A 24 5.29 -1.42 42.68
C SER A 24 4.17 -1.16 41.67
N ILE A 25 4.51 -0.73 40.46
CA ILE A 25 3.55 -0.51 39.37
C ILE A 25 2.83 -1.82 39.02
N LEU A 26 3.56 -2.91 38.85
CA LEU A 26 2.98 -4.22 38.54
C LEU A 26 2.04 -4.72 39.63
N ALA A 27 2.38 -4.51 40.91
CA ALA A 27 1.51 -4.87 42.03
C ALA A 27 0.22 -4.04 42.06
N ARG A 28 0.29 -2.74 41.73
CA ARG A 28 -0.88 -1.86 41.68
C ARG A 28 -1.78 -2.13 40.48
N LEU A 29 -1.22 -2.54 39.34
CA LEU A 29 -2.00 -3.01 38.18
C LEU A 29 -2.78 -4.31 38.49
N ASP A 30 -2.27 -5.15 39.39
CA ASP A 30 -2.94 -6.38 39.86
C ASP A 30 -3.92 -6.16 41.02
N ALA A 31 -3.97 -4.96 41.60
CA ALA A 31 -4.82 -4.68 42.76
C ALA A 31 -6.30 -4.89 42.39
N ASP A 32 -7.15 -5.25 43.35
CA ASP A 32 -8.60 -5.36 43.13
C ASP A 32 -9.31 -3.99 43.14
N ASP A 33 -8.59 -2.92 43.45
CA ASP A 33 -9.12 -1.57 43.62
C ASP A 33 -8.98 -0.73 42.32
N PRO A 34 -10.09 -0.26 41.71
CA PRO A 34 -10.06 0.50 40.46
C PRO A 34 -9.30 1.84 40.53
N GLU A 35 -9.26 2.49 41.70
CA GLU A 35 -8.51 3.74 41.89
C GLU A 35 -7.01 3.47 41.82
N THR A 36 -6.54 2.47 42.57
CA THR A 36 -5.16 2.01 42.57
C THR A 36 -4.69 1.56 41.17
N GLN A 37 -5.53 0.83 40.45
CA GLN A 37 -5.25 0.41 39.06
C GLN A 37 -5.12 1.63 38.13
N ARG A 38 -6.04 2.60 38.21
CA ARG A 38 -6.00 3.82 37.39
C ARG A 38 -4.74 4.63 37.63
N GLU A 39 -4.36 4.83 38.89
CA GLU A 39 -3.13 5.53 39.22
C GLU A 39 -1.89 4.80 38.69
N ALA A 40 -1.91 3.46 38.68
CA ALA A 40 -0.83 2.66 38.11
C ALA A 40 -0.74 2.82 36.58
N VAL A 41 -1.87 2.82 35.87
CA VAL A 41 -1.93 3.11 34.43
C VAL A 41 -1.38 4.50 34.13
N MET A 42 -1.75 5.50 34.93
CA MET A 42 -1.20 6.86 34.78
C MET A 42 0.31 6.91 35.02
N ALA A 43 0.83 6.20 36.01
CA ALA A 43 2.27 6.10 36.25
C ALA A 43 3.02 5.42 35.09
N VAL A 44 2.43 4.38 34.46
CA VAL A 44 3.00 3.79 33.24
C VAL A 44 3.02 4.82 32.11
N ARG A 45 1.91 5.54 31.92
CA ARG A 45 1.77 6.54 30.85
C ARG A 45 2.77 7.68 30.95
N GLU A 46 3.14 8.10 32.15
CA GLU A 46 4.15 9.14 32.37
C GLU A 46 5.56 8.72 31.91
N VAL A 47 5.86 7.41 31.89
CA VAL A 47 7.22 6.92 31.63
C VAL A 47 7.35 6.18 30.29
N VAL A 48 6.25 5.65 29.74
CA VAL A 48 6.26 4.77 28.56
C VAL A 48 6.82 5.45 27.31
N ASP A 49 6.59 6.76 27.13
CA ASP A 49 7.11 7.49 25.96
C ASP A 49 8.63 7.70 26.03
N GLU A 50 9.19 7.80 27.24
CA GLU A 50 10.63 8.00 27.45
C GLU A 50 11.40 6.67 27.53
N ARG A 51 10.77 5.63 28.09
CA ARG A 51 11.41 4.34 28.40
C ARG A 51 10.47 3.16 28.11
N PRO A 52 10.04 2.96 26.85
CA PRO A 52 9.04 1.94 26.50
C PRO A 52 9.49 0.52 26.87
N SER A 53 10.74 0.15 26.57
CA SER A 53 11.30 -1.17 26.89
C SER A 53 11.32 -1.51 28.40
N ALA A 54 11.39 -0.50 29.28
CA ALA A 54 11.31 -0.73 30.72
C ALA A 54 9.86 -1.03 31.19
N CYS A 55 8.88 -0.59 30.41
CA CYS A 55 7.45 -0.78 30.67
C CYS A 55 6.87 -2.04 30.00
N THR A 56 7.60 -2.73 29.11
CA THR A 56 7.15 -3.97 28.45
C THR A 56 6.58 -5.04 29.41
N PRO A 57 7.15 -5.27 30.63
CA PRO A 57 6.56 -6.23 31.57
C PRO A 57 5.14 -5.90 32.06
N THR A 58 4.64 -4.68 31.80
CA THR A 58 3.28 -4.27 32.15
C THR A 58 2.22 -4.76 31.15
N VAL A 59 2.62 -5.14 29.92
CA VAL A 59 1.70 -5.51 28.82
C VAL A 59 0.64 -6.54 29.25
N PRO A 60 0.99 -7.70 29.88
CA PRO A 60 -0.02 -8.70 30.22
C PRO A 60 -1.08 -8.19 31.21
N LYS A 61 -0.69 -7.26 32.10
CA LYS A 61 -1.61 -6.66 33.08
C LYS A 61 -2.49 -5.62 32.42
N LEU A 62 -1.92 -4.76 31.59
CA LEU A 62 -2.66 -3.77 30.80
C LEU A 62 -3.70 -4.46 29.89
N ARG A 63 -3.31 -5.54 29.20
CA ARG A 63 -4.23 -6.40 28.43
C ARG A 63 -5.37 -6.93 29.28
N ALA A 64 -5.06 -7.53 30.42
CA ALA A 64 -6.06 -8.10 31.31
C ALA A 64 -7.04 -7.05 31.87
N LEU A 65 -6.59 -5.82 32.10
CA LEU A 65 -7.45 -4.72 32.51
C LEU A 65 -8.36 -4.26 31.37
N LEU A 66 -7.83 -4.11 30.14
CA LEU A 66 -8.62 -3.73 28.96
C LEU A 66 -9.76 -4.72 28.70
N GLY A 67 -9.49 -6.03 28.82
CA GLY A 67 -10.49 -7.07 28.59
C GLY A 67 -11.61 -7.16 29.63
N ARG A 68 -11.48 -6.50 30.79
CA ARG A 68 -12.53 -6.48 31.81
C ARG A 68 -13.55 -5.37 31.59
N SER A 69 -13.15 -4.24 30.98
CA SER A 69 -13.99 -3.05 30.76
C SER A 69 -14.75 -2.57 32.02
N GLU A 70 -14.18 -2.83 33.20
CA GLU A 70 -14.77 -2.48 34.51
C GLU A 70 -14.27 -1.13 35.04
N ILE A 71 -13.29 -0.52 34.37
CA ILE A 71 -12.58 0.65 34.86
C ILE A 71 -12.70 1.78 33.85
N ASP A 72 -13.08 2.97 34.33
CA ASP A 72 -13.05 4.21 33.54
C ASP A 72 -11.59 4.69 33.28
N CYS A 73 -10.75 3.83 32.69
CA CYS A 73 -9.39 4.15 32.30
C CYS A 73 -8.92 3.45 31.00
N ASP A 74 -9.82 2.82 30.25
CA ASP A 74 -9.50 2.10 29.00
C ASP A 74 -8.74 2.96 27.99
N GLU A 75 -9.07 4.25 27.85
CA GLU A 75 -8.30 5.17 26.97
C GLU A 75 -6.83 5.27 27.38
N GLY A 76 -6.55 5.29 28.69
CA GLY A 76 -5.20 5.34 29.23
C GLY A 76 -4.45 4.03 29.01
N ILE A 77 -5.15 2.89 29.16
CA ILE A 77 -4.59 1.56 28.92
C ILE A 77 -4.20 1.42 27.44
N VAL A 78 -5.09 1.75 26.52
CA VAL A 78 -4.83 1.69 25.07
C VAL A 78 -3.71 2.64 24.66
N ALA A 79 -3.64 3.84 25.27
CA ALA A 79 -2.52 4.75 25.02
C ALA A 79 -1.16 4.14 25.44
N CYS A 80 -1.10 3.46 26.60
CA CYS A 80 0.10 2.76 27.04
C CYS A 80 0.45 1.61 26.09
N LEU A 81 -0.52 0.77 25.71
CA LEU A 81 -0.31 -0.33 24.77
C LEU A 81 0.16 0.19 23.41
N ALA A 82 -0.39 1.28 22.91
CA ALA A 82 0.02 1.90 21.65
C ALA A 82 1.46 2.44 21.71
N ALA A 83 1.86 3.05 22.82
CA ALA A 83 3.25 3.49 23.02
C ALA A 83 4.22 2.31 23.11
N LEU A 84 3.84 1.24 23.81
CA LEU A 84 4.62 0.00 23.89
C LEU A 84 4.72 -0.71 22.53
N ALA A 85 3.65 -0.74 21.75
CA ALA A 85 3.64 -1.40 20.44
C ALA A 85 4.54 -0.70 19.43
N ALA A 86 4.76 0.62 19.59
CA ALA A 86 5.68 1.36 18.74
C ALA A 86 7.17 0.95 18.94
N ASP A 87 7.52 0.39 20.10
CA ASP A 87 8.87 -0.08 20.44
C ASP A 87 9.00 -1.61 20.39
N SER A 88 8.01 -2.31 20.96
CA SER A 88 7.99 -3.75 21.19
C SER A 88 6.68 -4.39 20.68
N PRO A 89 6.38 -4.32 19.37
CA PRO A 89 5.09 -4.76 18.80
C PRO A 89 4.81 -6.25 19.01
N THR A 90 5.85 -7.09 19.00
CA THR A 90 5.73 -8.54 19.24
C THR A 90 5.28 -8.87 20.66
N ASP A 91 5.66 -8.06 21.65
CA ASP A 91 5.23 -8.25 23.04
C ASP A 91 3.78 -7.80 23.25
N VAL A 92 3.30 -6.82 22.47
CA VAL A 92 1.93 -6.30 22.54
C VAL A 92 0.93 -7.13 21.72
N ALA A 93 1.37 -7.79 20.65
CA ALA A 93 0.51 -8.59 19.77
C ALA A 93 -0.43 -9.61 20.45
N PRO A 94 -0.09 -10.24 21.60
CA PRO A 94 -1.05 -11.04 22.35
C PRO A 94 -2.26 -10.28 22.87
N SER A 95 -2.31 -8.94 22.73
CA SER A 95 -3.41 -8.06 23.16
C SER A 95 -4.35 -7.67 22.04
N THR A 96 -4.20 -8.23 20.83
CA THR A 96 -4.99 -7.84 19.66
C THR A 96 -6.48 -8.02 19.89
N ASP A 97 -6.92 -9.15 20.42
CA ASP A 97 -8.34 -9.43 20.69
C ASP A 97 -8.97 -8.33 21.55
N GLU A 98 -8.33 -7.98 22.67
CA GLU A 98 -8.85 -6.95 23.58
C GLU A 98 -8.81 -5.54 22.96
N ILE A 99 -7.81 -5.24 22.12
CA ILE A 99 -7.73 -3.96 21.40
C ILE A 99 -8.83 -3.87 20.34
N VAL A 100 -9.13 -4.95 19.62
CA VAL A 100 -10.22 -5.01 18.63
C VAL A 100 -11.58 -4.83 19.32
N SER A 101 -11.84 -5.55 20.40
CA SER A 101 -13.08 -5.37 21.19
C SER A 101 -13.22 -3.95 21.74
N PHE A 102 -12.11 -3.28 22.07
CA PHE A 102 -12.13 -1.88 22.45
C PHE A 102 -12.47 -0.94 21.27
N VAL A 103 -11.95 -1.20 20.07
CA VAL A 103 -12.26 -0.43 18.85
C VAL A 103 -13.75 -0.47 18.52
N GLU A 104 -14.37 -1.65 18.66
CA GLU A 104 -15.80 -1.89 18.44
C GLU A 104 -16.70 -1.16 19.45
N SER A 105 -16.29 -1.15 20.73
CA SER A 105 -17.16 -0.67 21.82
C SER A 105 -16.96 0.81 22.19
N THR A 106 -15.79 1.39 21.88
CA THR A 106 -15.46 2.76 22.33
C THR A 106 -16.33 3.82 21.65
N SER A 107 -16.87 4.78 22.40
CA SER A 107 -17.55 5.95 21.80
C SER A 107 -16.58 7.09 21.45
N SER A 108 -15.32 7.01 21.91
CA SER A 108 -14.32 8.05 21.77
C SER A 108 -13.53 7.89 20.48
N SER A 109 -13.76 8.78 19.51
CA SER A 109 -13.00 8.78 18.25
C SER A 109 -11.49 8.83 18.49
N ARG A 110 -11.02 9.66 19.42
CA ARG A 110 -9.60 9.78 19.76
C ARG A 110 -9.02 8.48 20.34
N ALA A 111 -9.77 7.79 21.19
CA ALA A 111 -9.33 6.53 21.76
C ALA A 111 -9.31 5.43 20.68
N ARG A 112 -10.32 5.40 19.80
CA ARG A 112 -10.35 4.52 18.63
C ARG A 112 -9.14 4.74 17.72
N THR A 113 -8.81 5.98 17.39
CA THR A 113 -7.59 6.31 16.61
C THR A 113 -6.32 5.78 17.28
N THR A 114 -6.24 5.89 18.61
CA THR A 114 -5.09 5.38 19.37
C THR A 114 -5.01 3.85 19.33
N ALA A 115 -6.15 3.16 19.40
CA ALA A 115 -6.23 1.72 19.26
C ALA A 115 -5.82 1.26 17.85
N PHE A 116 -6.31 1.92 16.79
CA PHE A 116 -5.87 1.63 15.42
C PHE A 116 -4.36 1.85 15.24
N ARG A 117 -3.78 2.90 15.82
CA ARG A 117 -2.33 3.12 15.81
C ARG A 117 -1.56 1.95 16.46
N CYS A 118 -2.09 1.39 17.54
CA CYS A 118 -1.54 0.19 18.17
C CYS A 118 -1.59 -1.00 17.20
N LEU A 119 -2.75 -1.25 16.59
CA LEU A 119 -2.95 -2.33 15.62
C LEU A 119 -2.05 -2.19 14.39
N VAL A 120 -1.81 -0.98 13.88
CA VAL A 120 -0.85 -0.75 12.78
C VAL A 120 0.55 -1.19 13.16
N SER A 121 0.98 -0.87 14.39
CA SER A 121 2.29 -1.26 14.90
C SER A 121 2.41 -2.78 15.02
N ILE A 122 1.37 -3.45 15.52
CA ILE A 122 1.30 -4.91 15.56
C ILE A 122 1.33 -5.49 14.14
N ALA A 123 0.44 -5.04 13.25
CA ALA A 123 0.30 -5.56 11.89
C ALA A 123 1.55 -5.38 11.02
N THR A 124 2.36 -4.35 11.30
CA THR A 124 3.64 -4.13 10.59
C THR A 124 4.64 -5.24 10.86
N HIS A 125 4.61 -5.86 12.05
CA HIS A 125 5.56 -6.91 12.46
C HIS A 125 4.94 -8.31 12.49
N GLN A 126 3.65 -8.40 12.80
CA GLN A 126 2.89 -9.64 12.97
C GLN A 126 1.48 -9.49 12.37
N PRO A 127 1.37 -9.33 11.04
CA PRO A 127 0.08 -9.12 10.37
C PRO A 127 -0.93 -10.24 10.64
N GLY A 128 -0.46 -11.49 10.75
CA GLY A 128 -1.32 -12.64 11.06
C GLY A 128 -2.05 -12.56 12.41
N ALA A 129 -1.60 -11.71 13.33
CA ALA A 129 -2.32 -11.47 14.59
C ALA A 129 -3.58 -10.60 14.41
N VAL A 130 -3.70 -9.87 13.29
CA VAL A 130 -4.81 -8.94 13.03
C VAL A 130 -5.73 -9.44 11.92
N VAL A 131 -5.25 -10.34 11.04
CA VAL A 131 -5.97 -10.84 9.86
C VAL A 131 -7.36 -11.39 10.19
N ASP A 132 -7.50 -12.15 11.28
CA ASP A 132 -8.78 -12.76 11.67
C ASP A 132 -9.83 -11.73 12.17
N HIS A 133 -9.45 -10.46 12.31
CA HIS A 133 -10.29 -9.36 12.78
C HIS A 133 -10.63 -8.33 11.71
N VAL A 134 -10.22 -8.55 10.46
CA VAL A 134 -10.37 -7.54 9.40
C VAL A 134 -11.82 -7.13 9.21
N ASP A 135 -12.76 -8.06 9.14
CA ASP A 135 -14.17 -7.75 8.90
C ASP A 135 -14.76 -6.87 10.03
N SER A 136 -14.52 -7.22 11.30
CA SER A 136 -14.89 -6.38 12.46
C SER A 136 -14.33 -4.96 12.37
N LEU A 137 -13.07 -4.82 11.96
CA LEU A 137 -12.41 -3.52 11.87
C LEU A 137 -12.91 -2.71 10.67
N VAL A 138 -13.28 -3.37 9.57
CA VAL A 138 -13.91 -2.76 8.40
C VAL A 138 -15.30 -2.25 8.76
N ASP A 139 -16.13 -3.05 9.44
CA ASP A 139 -17.47 -2.63 9.91
C ASP A 139 -17.39 -1.32 10.71
N VAL A 140 -16.41 -1.21 11.62
CA VAL A 140 -16.18 0.02 12.40
C VAL A 140 -15.78 1.21 11.52
N LEU A 141 -14.99 0.97 10.46
CA LEU A 141 -14.57 2.04 9.54
C LEU A 141 -15.70 2.47 8.60
N GLU A 142 -16.64 1.59 8.28
CA GLU A 142 -17.85 1.92 7.52
C GLU A 142 -18.79 2.83 8.32
N GLU A 143 -18.85 2.67 9.65
CA GLU A 143 -19.59 3.58 10.52
C GLU A 143 -18.91 4.95 10.66
N GLY A 144 -17.58 5.00 10.54
CA GLY A 144 -16.80 6.23 10.63
C GLY A 144 -15.34 6.05 10.26
N LEU A 145 -14.94 6.72 9.17
CA LEU A 145 -13.56 6.69 8.67
C LEU A 145 -12.56 7.15 9.73
N ASP A 146 -11.51 6.35 9.91
CA ASP A 146 -10.35 6.66 10.75
C ASP A 146 -9.06 6.50 9.93
N GLU A 147 -8.19 7.50 10.00
CA GLU A 147 -6.94 7.55 9.24
C GLU A 147 -5.99 6.40 9.59
N TRP A 148 -5.89 6.04 10.88
CA TRP A 148 -5.07 4.91 11.31
C TRP A 148 -5.73 3.58 11.00
N GLY A 149 -7.06 3.50 10.99
CA GLY A 149 -7.77 2.32 10.52
C GLY A 149 -7.57 2.06 9.02
N LEU A 150 -7.64 3.10 8.18
CA LEU A 150 -7.29 2.98 6.77
C LEU A 150 -5.80 2.63 6.57
N SER A 151 -4.91 3.15 7.42
CA SER A 151 -3.49 2.78 7.43
C SER A 151 -3.27 1.31 7.82
N LEU A 152 -4.08 0.77 8.71
CA LEU A 152 -4.09 -0.65 9.06
C LEU A 152 -4.50 -1.51 7.86
N VAL A 153 -5.62 -1.19 7.22
CA VAL A 153 -6.06 -1.83 5.97
C VAL A 153 -4.94 -1.77 4.93
N SER A 154 -4.38 -0.58 4.68
CA SER A 154 -3.29 -0.38 3.73
C SER A 154 -2.04 -1.20 4.08
N THR A 155 -1.75 -1.38 5.38
CA THR A 155 -0.65 -2.22 5.85
C THR A 155 -0.90 -3.69 5.57
N LEU A 156 -2.10 -4.19 5.87
CA LEU A 156 -2.45 -5.60 5.66
C LEU A 156 -2.50 -5.95 4.17
N THR A 157 -2.99 -5.07 3.29
CA THR A 157 -2.98 -5.31 1.83
C THR A 157 -1.58 -5.56 1.25
N ARG A 158 -0.49 -5.12 1.91
CA ARG A 158 0.89 -5.38 1.45
C ARG A 158 1.34 -6.82 1.67
N THR A 159 0.74 -7.52 2.63
CA THR A 159 1.20 -8.85 3.06
C THR A 159 0.13 -9.93 2.94
N HIS A 160 -1.15 -9.56 3.14
CA HIS A 160 -2.31 -10.45 3.14
C HIS A 160 -3.47 -9.86 2.31
N PRO A 161 -3.27 -9.44 1.04
CA PRO A 161 -4.31 -8.77 0.26
C PRO A 161 -5.61 -9.59 0.13
N GLN A 162 -5.53 -10.92 0.00
CA GLN A 162 -6.70 -11.80 -0.09
C GLN A 162 -7.59 -11.77 1.16
N ALA A 163 -7.02 -11.49 2.33
CA ALA A 163 -7.76 -11.45 3.59
C ALA A 163 -8.39 -10.07 3.87
N VAL A 164 -8.19 -9.09 2.99
CA VAL A 164 -8.59 -7.69 3.19
C VAL A 164 -9.48 -7.20 2.04
N THR A 165 -10.01 -8.11 1.24
CA THR A 165 -10.86 -7.78 0.08
C THR A 165 -12.20 -7.18 0.51
N SER A 166 -12.70 -7.53 1.70
CA SER A 166 -13.88 -6.88 2.31
C SER A 166 -13.69 -5.38 2.54
N ALA A 167 -12.47 -4.85 2.55
CA ALA A 167 -12.20 -3.43 2.74
C ALA A 167 -12.37 -2.57 1.48
N VAL A 168 -12.69 -3.14 0.31
CA VAL A 168 -12.87 -2.35 -0.93
C VAL A 168 -13.90 -1.23 -0.77
N PRO A 169 -15.12 -1.45 -0.24
CA PRO A 169 -16.13 -0.39 -0.11
C PRO A 169 -15.68 0.78 0.77
N VAL A 170 -15.03 0.51 1.90
CA VAL A 170 -14.56 1.57 2.81
C VAL A 170 -13.39 2.36 2.24
N LEU A 171 -12.52 1.72 1.44
CA LEU A 171 -11.45 2.41 0.71
C LEU A 171 -12.02 3.34 -0.37
N VAL A 172 -13.04 2.91 -1.11
CA VAL A 172 -13.74 3.72 -2.11
C VAL A 172 -14.42 4.91 -1.42
N THR A 173 -15.17 4.66 -0.35
CA THR A 173 -15.81 5.70 0.47
C THR A 173 -14.80 6.75 0.97
N ALA A 174 -13.61 6.31 1.39
CA ALA A 174 -12.55 7.22 1.81
C ALA A 174 -12.02 8.10 0.67
N LEU A 175 -11.85 7.54 -0.53
CA LEU A 175 -11.39 8.26 -1.72
C LEU A 175 -12.42 9.30 -2.20
N GLU A 176 -13.71 9.01 -2.07
CA GLU A 176 -14.79 9.93 -2.44
C GLU A 176 -14.97 11.06 -1.42
N SER A 177 -14.87 10.72 -0.13
CA SER A 177 -15.17 11.65 0.96
C SER A 177 -14.14 12.76 1.09
N ASP A 178 -12.85 12.40 1.08
CA ASP A 178 -11.75 13.35 1.23
C ASP A 178 -10.46 12.78 0.60
N PRO A 179 -10.30 12.90 -0.73
CA PRO A 179 -9.13 12.37 -1.42
C PRO A 179 -7.82 13.03 -0.98
N GLU A 180 -7.84 14.30 -0.56
CA GLU A 180 -6.63 14.99 -0.07
C GLU A 180 -6.15 14.36 1.24
N ARG A 181 -7.08 13.97 2.12
CA ARG A 181 -6.76 13.36 3.40
C ARG A 181 -6.45 11.87 3.28
N TYR A 182 -7.26 11.10 2.56
CA TYR A 182 -7.19 9.64 2.58
C TYR A 182 -6.52 9.04 1.34
N GLY A 183 -6.36 9.80 0.26
CA GLY A 183 -5.92 9.31 -1.04
C GLY A 183 -4.58 8.58 -1.00
N SER A 184 -3.59 9.14 -0.31
CA SER A 184 -2.24 8.57 -0.18
C SER A 184 -2.20 7.20 0.53
N THR A 185 -3.25 6.87 1.29
CA THR A 185 -3.37 5.59 2.00
C THR A 185 -4.32 4.64 1.28
N ALA A 186 -5.49 5.15 0.87
CA ALA A 186 -6.57 4.34 0.33
C ALA A 186 -6.35 3.93 -1.12
N CYS A 187 -5.83 4.81 -1.98
CA CYS A 187 -5.67 4.52 -3.41
C CYS A 187 -4.62 3.41 -3.67
N PRO A 188 -3.42 3.43 -3.04
CA PRO A 188 -2.47 2.33 -3.17
C PRO A 188 -3.00 1.02 -2.58
N ALA A 189 -3.81 1.07 -1.52
CA ALA A 189 -4.41 -0.13 -0.92
C ALA A 189 -5.43 -0.77 -1.88
N LEU A 190 -6.31 0.04 -2.44
CA LEU A 190 -7.26 -0.39 -3.47
C LEU A 190 -6.54 -0.98 -4.67
N GLY A 191 -5.50 -0.32 -5.19
CA GLY A 191 -4.70 -0.83 -6.30
C GLY A 191 -4.03 -2.19 -6.02
N ARG A 192 -3.66 -2.48 -4.76
CA ARG A 192 -3.16 -3.82 -4.38
C ARG A 192 -4.27 -4.86 -4.34
N LEU A 193 -5.45 -4.52 -3.85
CA LEU A 193 -6.61 -5.41 -3.80
C LEU A 193 -7.09 -5.76 -5.22
N VAL A 194 -7.22 -4.76 -6.10
CA VAL A 194 -7.59 -4.95 -7.51
C VAL A 194 -6.62 -5.88 -8.25
N ARG A 195 -5.32 -5.87 -7.93
CA ARG A 195 -4.37 -6.82 -8.54
C ARG A 195 -4.60 -8.28 -8.13
N VAL A 196 -5.24 -8.51 -6.98
CA VAL A 196 -5.53 -9.84 -6.46
C VAL A 196 -6.94 -10.29 -6.87
N GLU A 197 -7.88 -9.36 -6.92
CA GLU A 197 -9.26 -9.57 -7.39
C GLU A 197 -9.59 -8.52 -8.47
N PRO A 198 -9.18 -8.75 -9.74
CA PRO A 198 -9.36 -7.77 -10.81
C PRO A 198 -10.82 -7.45 -11.10
N GLU A 199 -11.70 -8.45 -10.99
CA GLU A 199 -13.15 -8.32 -11.18
C GLU A 199 -13.76 -7.29 -10.21
N ALA A 200 -13.23 -7.20 -8.98
CA ALA A 200 -13.69 -6.22 -8.01
C ALA A 200 -13.31 -4.79 -8.39
N GLY A 201 -12.24 -4.59 -9.16
CA GLY A 201 -11.79 -3.27 -9.62
C GLY A 201 -12.44 -2.78 -10.90
N ALA A 202 -13.13 -3.66 -11.63
CA ALA A 202 -13.83 -3.34 -12.88
C ALA A 202 -15.25 -2.80 -12.67
N ASP A 203 -15.67 -2.62 -11.42
CA ASP A 203 -16.93 -1.98 -11.07
C ASP A 203 -16.99 -0.52 -11.54
N ASP A 204 -18.12 -0.12 -12.13
CA ASP A 204 -18.30 1.21 -12.73
C ASP A 204 -18.12 2.35 -11.71
N GLU A 205 -18.59 2.17 -10.46
CA GLU A 205 -18.47 3.18 -9.40
C GLU A 205 -16.99 3.40 -9.04
N ILE A 206 -16.23 2.30 -8.91
CA ILE A 206 -14.80 2.35 -8.63
C ILE A 206 -14.04 3.01 -9.77
N LEU A 207 -14.36 2.68 -11.02
CA LEU A 207 -13.75 3.29 -12.20
C LEU A 207 -14.05 4.79 -12.27
N GLU A 208 -15.28 5.22 -11.98
CA GLU A 208 -15.66 6.63 -11.92
C GLU A 208 -14.83 7.39 -10.86
N VAL A 209 -14.69 6.82 -9.66
CA VAL A 209 -13.86 7.39 -8.58
C VAL A 209 -12.41 7.51 -9.04
N LEU A 210 -11.79 6.44 -9.53
CA LEU A 210 -10.40 6.47 -9.99
C LEU A 210 -10.17 7.48 -11.12
N VAL A 211 -11.08 7.55 -12.10
CA VAL A 211 -11.02 8.52 -13.21
C VAL A 211 -11.13 9.96 -12.71
N SER A 212 -11.92 10.21 -11.66
CA SER A 212 -11.96 11.52 -11.01
C SER A 212 -10.61 11.88 -10.39
N LEU A 213 -9.94 10.93 -9.73
CA LEU A 213 -8.65 11.12 -9.06
C LEU A 213 -7.51 11.43 -10.04
N VAL A 214 -7.55 10.88 -11.27
CA VAL A 214 -6.58 11.19 -12.34
C VAL A 214 -6.54 12.69 -12.67
N ARG A 215 -7.64 13.41 -12.44
CA ARG A 215 -7.80 14.85 -12.74
C ARG A 215 -7.46 15.77 -11.55
N THR A 216 -7.10 15.22 -10.40
CA THR A 216 -6.75 16.02 -9.21
C THR A 216 -5.48 16.84 -9.42
N GLY A 217 -5.20 17.78 -8.51
CA GLY A 217 -3.98 18.57 -8.55
C GLY A 217 -2.76 17.90 -7.93
N ASP A 218 -2.93 16.73 -7.30
CA ASP A 218 -1.89 16.05 -6.50
C ASP A 218 -1.18 14.96 -7.30
N PRO A 219 0.09 15.15 -7.75
CA PRO A 219 0.74 14.21 -8.66
C PRO A 219 0.91 12.79 -8.12
N PRO A 220 1.30 12.56 -6.85
CA PRO A 220 1.27 11.23 -6.22
C PRO A 220 -0.09 10.54 -6.34
N LEU A 221 -1.18 11.19 -5.91
CA LEU A 221 -2.52 10.58 -5.96
C LEU A 221 -2.99 10.29 -7.39
N ARG A 222 -2.68 11.17 -8.35
CA ARG A 222 -2.95 10.90 -9.77
C ARG A 222 -2.19 9.67 -10.25
N ALA A 223 -0.91 9.53 -9.87
CA ALA A 223 -0.10 8.40 -10.28
C ALA A 223 -0.64 7.09 -9.69
N ASP A 224 -1.04 7.09 -8.42
CA ASP A 224 -1.65 5.93 -7.76
C ASP A 224 -2.98 5.54 -8.42
N ALA A 225 -3.83 6.51 -8.74
CA ALA A 225 -5.10 6.26 -9.43
C ALA A 225 -4.89 5.66 -10.83
N ILE A 226 -3.93 6.19 -11.60
CA ILE A 226 -3.58 5.65 -12.92
C ILE A 226 -2.94 4.25 -12.80
N ASP A 227 -2.14 3.98 -11.77
CA ASP A 227 -1.57 2.66 -11.53
C ASP A 227 -2.64 1.63 -11.15
N CYS A 228 -3.65 2.04 -10.37
CA CYS A 228 -4.82 1.23 -10.04
C CYS A 228 -5.62 0.87 -11.31
N LEU A 229 -5.94 1.86 -12.15
CA LEU A 229 -6.55 1.62 -13.47
C LEU A 229 -5.68 0.72 -14.35
N GLY A 230 -4.36 0.86 -14.27
CA GLY A 230 -3.41 -0.02 -14.95
C GLY A 230 -3.36 -1.44 -14.38
N GLY A 231 -3.82 -1.65 -13.15
CA GLY A 231 -4.05 -2.96 -12.54
C GLY A 231 -5.30 -3.62 -13.12
N VAL A 232 -6.42 -2.87 -13.18
CA VAL A 232 -7.67 -3.33 -13.84
C VAL A 232 -7.37 -3.70 -15.30
N ALA A 233 -6.72 -2.81 -16.05
CA ALA A 233 -6.43 -3.01 -17.47
C ALA A 233 -5.53 -4.22 -17.77
N ALA A 234 -4.81 -4.76 -16.77
CA ALA A 234 -4.00 -5.96 -16.96
C ALA A 234 -4.85 -7.24 -17.10
N HIS A 235 -6.10 -7.20 -16.65
CA HIS A 235 -7.02 -8.34 -16.70
C HIS A 235 -8.30 -8.00 -17.48
N GLU A 236 -8.79 -6.77 -17.35
CA GLU A 236 -10.00 -6.26 -17.98
C GLU A 236 -9.71 -4.94 -18.74
N PRO A 237 -8.94 -5.01 -19.83
CA PRO A 237 -8.50 -3.83 -20.60
C PRO A 237 -9.68 -2.97 -21.09
N THR A 238 -10.76 -3.59 -21.53
CA THR A 238 -11.95 -2.91 -22.06
C THR A 238 -12.71 -2.10 -21.01
N ALA A 239 -12.61 -2.47 -19.73
CA ALA A 239 -13.22 -1.70 -18.63
C ALA A 239 -12.61 -0.30 -18.50
N VAL A 240 -11.35 -0.14 -18.92
CA VAL A 240 -10.58 1.12 -18.81
C VAL A 240 -10.62 1.94 -20.10
N ASP A 241 -11.23 1.46 -21.19
CA ASP A 241 -11.28 2.15 -22.49
C ASP A 241 -11.86 3.57 -22.36
N ALA A 242 -12.94 3.74 -21.61
CA ALA A 242 -13.57 5.05 -21.38
C ALA A 242 -12.67 6.03 -20.61
N ALA A 243 -11.71 5.53 -19.84
CA ALA A 243 -10.74 6.33 -19.10
C ALA A 243 -9.57 6.81 -19.96
N VAL A 244 -9.29 6.16 -21.11
CA VAL A 244 -8.13 6.44 -21.97
C VAL A 244 -7.97 7.92 -22.32
N PRO A 245 -9.01 8.67 -22.73
CA PRO A 245 -8.86 10.11 -22.99
C PRO A 245 -8.40 10.93 -21.78
N THR A 246 -8.80 10.52 -20.57
CA THR A 246 -8.40 11.18 -19.32
C THR A 246 -6.96 10.84 -18.97
N ILE A 247 -6.59 9.56 -19.08
CA ILE A 247 -5.22 9.06 -18.83
C ILE A 247 -4.24 9.67 -19.86
N ALA A 248 -4.67 9.84 -21.12
CA ALA A 248 -3.86 10.45 -22.16
C ALA A 248 -3.39 11.85 -21.77
N ARG A 249 -4.24 12.68 -21.15
CA ARG A 249 -3.84 14.02 -20.67
C ARG A 249 -2.75 13.95 -19.59
N ALA A 250 -2.66 12.86 -18.84
CA ALA A 250 -1.62 12.67 -17.83
C ALA A 250 -0.22 12.44 -18.45
N LEU A 251 -0.13 12.09 -19.74
CA LEU A 251 1.15 12.07 -20.48
C LEU A 251 1.81 13.45 -20.59
N GLU A 252 1.06 14.53 -20.39
CA GLU A 252 1.56 15.91 -20.44
C GLU A 252 2.02 16.41 -19.06
N SER A 253 1.96 15.59 -18.02
CA SER A 253 2.29 16.03 -16.67
C SER A 253 3.77 16.35 -16.48
N ASP A 254 4.09 17.38 -15.69
CA ASP A 254 5.48 17.67 -15.31
C ASP A 254 6.11 16.57 -14.43
N ALA A 255 5.30 15.88 -13.61
CA ALA A 255 5.73 14.76 -12.79
C ALA A 255 6.03 13.53 -13.65
N VAL A 256 7.27 13.05 -13.56
CA VAL A 256 7.77 11.91 -14.35
C VAL A 256 6.96 10.65 -14.04
N GLU A 257 6.67 10.41 -12.76
CA GLU A 257 5.93 9.25 -12.28
C GLU A 257 4.55 9.17 -12.94
N VAL A 258 3.82 10.30 -13.00
CA VAL A 258 2.50 10.41 -13.65
C VAL A 258 2.59 10.04 -15.14
N ARG A 259 3.59 10.56 -15.85
CA ARG A 259 3.78 10.22 -17.28
C ARG A 259 4.09 8.75 -17.49
N VAL A 260 4.94 8.17 -16.63
CA VAL A 260 5.35 6.75 -16.70
C VAL A 260 4.15 5.84 -16.53
N VAL A 261 3.35 6.07 -15.48
CA VAL A 261 2.17 5.23 -15.22
C VAL A 261 1.09 5.43 -16.28
N ALA A 262 0.88 6.66 -16.78
CA ALA A 262 -0.06 6.93 -17.87
C ALA A 262 0.30 6.15 -19.14
N ALA A 263 1.55 6.25 -19.59
CA ALA A 263 2.01 5.53 -20.78
C ALA A 263 1.91 4.01 -20.61
N ARG A 264 2.23 3.49 -19.41
CA ARG A 264 2.11 2.05 -19.11
C ARG A 264 0.67 1.58 -19.14
N THR A 265 -0.24 2.33 -18.51
CA THR A 265 -1.66 1.97 -18.44
C THR A 265 -2.27 1.98 -19.84
N ILE A 266 -1.98 2.99 -20.67
CA ILE A 266 -2.45 3.02 -22.06
C ILE A 266 -1.88 1.85 -22.87
N ALA A 267 -0.61 1.47 -22.66
CA ALA A 267 -0.03 0.29 -23.33
C ALA A 267 -0.72 -1.02 -22.93
N ARG A 268 -1.15 -1.16 -21.67
CA ARG A 268 -1.91 -2.35 -21.21
C ARG A 268 -3.29 -2.42 -21.84
N VAL A 269 -4.00 -1.29 -21.89
CA VAL A 269 -5.29 -1.20 -22.57
C VAL A 269 -5.12 -1.61 -24.03
N ALA A 270 -4.18 -0.99 -24.76
CA ALA A 270 -3.89 -1.30 -26.15
C ALA A 270 -3.59 -2.79 -26.40
N ALA A 271 -2.83 -3.42 -25.51
CA ALA A 271 -2.43 -4.83 -25.64
C ALA A 271 -3.62 -5.81 -25.57
N GLY A 272 -4.67 -5.44 -24.82
CA GLY A 272 -5.74 -6.37 -24.48
C GLY A 272 -7.11 -6.07 -25.08
N SER A 273 -7.40 -4.81 -25.43
CA SER A 273 -8.71 -4.47 -26.02
C SER A 273 -8.70 -4.49 -27.56
N GLY A 274 -7.52 -4.43 -28.20
CA GLY A 274 -7.42 -4.23 -29.66
C GLY A 274 -8.07 -2.92 -30.13
N THR A 275 -8.56 -2.10 -29.19
CA THR A 275 -9.13 -0.79 -29.44
C THR A 275 -7.98 0.14 -29.80
N THR A 276 -8.15 0.92 -30.87
CA THR A 276 -7.19 1.94 -31.22
C THR A 276 -7.13 2.97 -30.10
N VAL A 277 -5.94 3.19 -29.54
CA VAL A 277 -5.66 4.28 -28.60
C VAL A 277 -5.69 5.65 -29.29
N ASP A 278 -6.57 5.85 -30.29
CA ASP A 278 -6.73 7.06 -31.09
C ASP A 278 -6.76 8.33 -30.25
N PRO A 279 -7.47 8.39 -29.10
CA PRO A 279 -7.48 9.60 -28.27
C PRO A 279 -6.11 9.95 -27.66
N ALA A 280 -5.22 8.97 -27.56
CA ALA A 280 -3.89 9.07 -26.97
C ALA A 280 -2.76 9.04 -27.99
N GLU A 281 -3.00 8.64 -29.25
CA GLU A 281 -1.94 8.35 -30.22
C GLU A 281 -0.98 9.52 -30.42
N GLU A 282 -1.49 10.73 -30.71
CA GLU A 282 -0.66 11.93 -30.90
C GLU A 282 0.24 12.18 -29.67
N ARG A 283 -0.34 12.11 -28.47
CA ARG A 283 0.39 12.32 -27.22
C ARG A 283 1.46 11.25 -26.99
N LEU A 284 1.16 9.99 -27.33
CA LEU A 284 2.13 8.91 -27.27
C LEU A 284 3.25 9.11 -28.28
N ARG A 285 2.94 9.58 -29.50
CA ARG A 285 3.95 9.92 -30.52
C ARG A 285 4.88 11.03 -30.02
N GLU A 286 4.36 12.07 -29.37
CA GLU A 286 5.19 13.08 -28.70
C GLU A 286 6.07 12.47 -27.59
N ARG A 287 5.53 11.53 -26.81
CA ARG A 287 6.25 10.84 -25.73
C ARG A 287 7.38 9.93 -26.23
N LEU A 288 7.50 9.64 -27.52
CA LEU A 288 8.70 9.00 -28.11
C LEU A 288 9.95 9.88 -28.02
N ALA A 289 9.82 11.15 -27.65
CA ALA A 289 10.93 12.06 -27.36
C ALA A 289 11.04 12.43 -25.88
N ASP A 290 10.29 11.78 -24.98
CA ASP A 290 10.34 12.09 -23.54
C ASP A 290 11.76 11.89 -22.97
N GLU A 291 12.14 12.72 -22.01
CA GLU A 291 13.44 12.65 -21.35
C GLU A 291 13.60 11.32 -20.58
N GLU A 292 12.51 10.82 -19.99
CA GLU A 292 12.50 9.60 -19.19
C GLU A 292 12.41 8.34 -20.08
N PRO A 293 13.42 7.44 -20.06
CA PRO A 293 13.38 6.20 -20.84
C PRO A 293 12.18 5.31 -20.55
N ALA A 294 11.68 5.28 -19.31
CA ALA A 294 10.48 4.52 -18.97
C ALA A 294 9.21 5.06 -19.67
N VAL A 295 9.12 6.36 -19.93
CA VAL A 295 8.01 6.92 -20.73
C VAL A 295 8.16 6.53 -22.19
N ARG A 296 9.36 6.69 -22.77
CA ARG A 296 9.61 6.33 -24.18
C ARG A 296 9.35 4.86 -24.48
N ARG A 297 9.82 3.94 -23.61
CA ARG A 297 9.60 2.50 -23.81
C ARG A 297 8.10 2.15 -23.79
N ASN A 298 7.33 2.74 -22.87
CA ASN A 298 5.91 2.46 -22.74
C ASN A 298 5.13 3.05 -23.92
N ALA A 299 5.53 4.23 -24.41
CA ALA A 299 4.98 4.82 -25.62
C ALA A 299 5.24 3.95 -26.86
N CYS A 300 6.44 3.36 -26.99
CA CYS A 300 6.72 2.39 -28.04
C CYS A 300 5.77 1.18 -27.97
N LEU A 301 5.57 0.62 -26.77
CA LEU A 301 4.66 -0.52 -26.58
C LEU A 301 3.22 -0.16 -26.96
N ALA A 302 2.68 0.95 -26.44
CA ALA A 302 1.32 1.39 -26.73
C ALA A 302 1.08 1.59 -28.24
N LEU A 303 2.00 2.26 -28.93
CA LEU A 303 1.90 2.52 -30.37
C LEU A 303 2.05 1.25 -31.21
N GLY A 304 2.86 0.28 -30.76
CA GLY A 304 2.98 -1.03 -31.39
C GLY A 304 1.69 -1.84 -31.29
N TYR A 305 1.13 -1.94 -30.08
CA TYR A 305 -0.13 -2.66 -29.85
C TYR A 305 -1.33 -2.06 -30.59
N SER A 306 -1.32 -0.75 -30.83
CA SER A 306 -2.41 -0.06 -31.53
C SER A 306 -2.20 0.09 -33.04
N ASP A 307 -1.20 -0.58 -33.63
CA ASP A 307 -0.90 -0.50 -35.07
C ASP A 307 -0.75 0.95 -35.59
N ALA A 308 -0.08 1.80 -34.81
CA ALA A 308 0.04 3.23 -35.10
C ALA A 308 1.04 3.50 -36.25
N LEU A 309 0.59 3.30 -37.48
CA LEU A 309 1.38 3.44 -38.71
C LEU A 309 2.15 4.77 -38.80
N GLU A 310 1.57 5.88 -38.33
CA GLU A 310 2.20 7.20 -38.34
C GLU A 310 3.44 7.28 -37.43
N ALA A 311 3.56 6.41 -36.43
CA ALA A 311 4.71 6.39 -35.52
C ALA A 311 5.93 5.64 -36.09
N ARG A 312 5.76 4.88 -37.18
CA ARG A 312 6.73 3.88 -37.65
C ARG A 312 8.12 4.44 -37.90
N ASP A 313 8.24 5.55 -38.61
CA ASP A 313 9.54 6.17 -38.94
C ASP A 313 10.30 6.62 -37.66
N ARG A 314 9.56 7.14 -36.68
CA ARG A 314 10.14 7.57 -35.40
C ARG A 314 10.58 6.36 -34.58
N LEU A 315 9.78 5.30 -34.53
CA LEU A 315 10.11 4.04 -33.86
C LEU A 315 11.34 3.37 -34.50
N GLU A 316 11.43 3.35 -35.84
CA GLU A 316 12.61 2.86 -36.55
C GLU A 316 13.88 3.64 -36.17
N THR A 317 13.77 4.96 -36.07
CA THR A 317 14.88 5.81 -35.62
C THR A 317 15.30 5.42 -34.20
N LEU A 318 14.35 5.36 -33.25
CA LEU A 318 14.62 4.99 -31.87
C LEU A 318 15.25 3.60 -31.74
N SER A 319 14.80 2.61 -32.51
CA SER A 319 15.36 1.26 -32.50
C SER A 319 16.87 1.22 -32.77
N ARG A 320 17.38 2.18 -33.54
CA ARG A 320 18.80 2.28 -33.92
C ARG A 320 19.58 3.24 -33.01
N THR A 321 18.94 4.31 -32.52
CA THR A 321 19.66 5.46 -31.94
C THR A 321 19.37 5.76 -30.47
N ASP A 322 18.31 5.21 -29.87
CA ASP A 322 17.99 5.53 -28.46
C ASP A 322 19.15 5.10 -27.55
N PRO A 323 19.59 5.92 -26.57
CA PRO A 323 20.66 5.53 -25.65
C PRO A 323 20.30 4.32 -24.78
N ASN A 324 19.02 4.16 -24.43
CA ASN A 324 18.53 3.08 -23.58
C ASN A 324 18.23 1.82 -24.40
N VAL A 325 18.88 0.71 -24.07
CA VAL A 325 18.72 -0.57 -24.78
C VAL A 325 17.30 -1.12 -24.72
N THR A 326 16.59 -0.93 -23.61
CA THR A 326 15.20 -1.37 -23.46
C THR A 326 14.28 -0.58 -24.41
N VAL A 327 14.49 0.73 -24.55
CA VAL A 327 13.74 1.54 -25.51
C VAL A 327 14.02 1.08 -26.94
N ARG A 328 15.29 0.82 -27.30
CA ARG A 328 15.65 0.28 -28.62
C ARG A 328 14.91 -1.03 -28.92
N ASN A 329 14.87 -1.94 -27.95
CA ASN A 329 14.19 -3.23 -28.08
C ASN A 329 12.67 -3.06 -28.24
N CYS A 330 12.02 -2.24 -27.41
CA CYS A 330 10.58 -1.96 -27.51
C CYS A 330 10.23 -1.27 -28.84
N ALA A 331 11.06 -0.33 -29.31
CA ALA A 331 10.86 0.34 -30.59
C ALA A 331 11.02 -0.63 -31.78
N SER A 332 12.02 -1.51 -31.72
CA SER A 332 12.20 -2.56 -32.74
C SER A 332 11.04 -3.54 -32.77
N TRP A 333 10.52 -3.93 -31.60
CA TRP A 333 9.33 -4.76 -31.50
C TRP A 333 8.12 -4.04 -32.12
N ALA A 334 7.85 -2.80 -31.74
CA ALA A 334 6.72 -2.02 -32.24
C ALA A 334 6.74 -1.84 -33.78
N VAL A 335 7.93 -1.63 -34.38
CA VAL A 335 8.07 -1.59 -35.85
C VAL A 335 7.71 -2.92 -36.50
N GLY A 336 7.98 -4.03 -35.82
CA GLY A 336 7.66 -5.38 -36.28
C GLY A 336 6.18 -5.70 -36.18
N GLU A 337 5.46 -5.16 -35.19
CA GLU A 337 4.02 -5.34 -35.02
C GLU A 337 3.19 -4.44 -35.95
N ILE A 338 3.64 -3.20 -36.18
CA ILE A 338 2.94 -2.24 -37.03
C ILE A 338 2.90 -2.75 -38.48
N GLY A 339 1.69 -2.98 -39.00
CA GLY A 339 1.42 -3.55 -40.31
C GLY A 339 1.62 -5.07 -40.41
N ALA A 340 1.75 -5.78 -39.28
CA ALA A 340 1.95 -7.24 -39.25
C ALA A 340 0.66 -8.08 -39.42
N SER A 341 -0.50 -7.45 -39.65
CA SER A 341 -1.82 -8.09 -39.65
C SER A 341 -2.09 -9.14 -40.75
N GLU A 342 -1.06 -9.68 -41.41
CA GLU A 342 -1.14 -10.89 -42.25
C GLU A 342 -0.29 -12.08 -41.78
N ILE A 343 0.52 -11.98 -40.71
CA ILE A 343 1.44 -13.07 -40.32
C ILE A 343 1.43 -13.33 -38.81
N ASP A 344 0.77 -14.42 -38.43
CA ASP A 344 0.95 -15.25 -37.21
C ASP A 344 0.21 -14.82 -35.92
N SER A 345 -0.89 -15.51 -35.60
CA SER A 345 -1.79 -15.24 -34.46
C SER A 345 -1.36 -15.87 -33.12
N ASP A 346 -0.16 -16.44 -33.01
CA ASP A 346 0.25 -17.28 -31.86
C ASP A 346 1.45 -16.71 -31.05
N ARG A 347 1.79 -15.41 -31.17
CA ARG A 347 2.83 -14.80 -30.33
C ARG A 347 2.29 -14.32 -28.99
N ASP A 348 2.73 -14.98 -27.91
CA ASP A 348 2.52 -14.55 -26.52
C ASP A 348 3.09 -13.12 -26.28
N CYS A 349 2.21 -12.12 -26.32
CA CYS A 349 2.53 -10.69 -26.15
C CYS A 349 2.96 -10.29 -24.73
N ASN A 350 2.94 -11.19 -23.74
CA ASN A 350 3.02 -10.78 -22.34
C ASN A 350 4.45 -10.49 -21.81
N THR A 351 5.49 -10.76 -22.61
CA THR A 351 6.89 -10.73 -22.13
C THR A 351 7.41 -9.33 -21.76
N TYR A 352 6.87 -8.26 -22.36
CA TYR A 352 7.38 -6.89 -22.16
C TYR A 352 6.67 -6.09 -21.06
N LEU A 353 5.42 -6.43 -20.71
CA LEU A 353 4.65 -5.72 -19.69
C LEU A 353 4.92 -6.23 -18.26
N ASP A 354 5.34 -7.49 -18.11
CA ASP A 354 5.59 -8.17 -16.83
C ASP A 354 7.06 -8.11 -16.34
N CYS A 355 7.96 -7.44 -17.06
CA CYS A 355 9.32 -7.18 -16.59
C CYS A 355 9.32 -6.13 -15.46
N GLY A 356 8.92 -6.56 -14.27
CA GLY A 356 8.94 -5.80 -13.02
C GLY A 356 10.34 -5.32 -12.63
N PHE A 357 10.33 -4.27 -11.81
CA PHE A 357 11.49 -3.63 -11.21
C PHE A 357 12.44 -4.65 -10.55
N GLY A 358 13.66 -4.78 -11.09
CA GLY A 358 14.76 -5.53 -10.48
C GLY A 358 15.19 -6.78 -11.27
N SER A 359 16.35 -6.67 -11.92
CA SER A 359 16.99 -7.69 -12.77
C SER A 359 16.35 -7.80 -14.17
N GLY A 360 17.04 -7.25 -15.17
CA GLY A 360 16.56 -7.21 -16.55
C GLY A 360 16.26 -8.59 -17.15
N PRO A 361 15.53 -8.63 -18.27
CA PRO A 361 15.23 -9.88 -18.95
C PRO A 361 16.54 -10.56 -19.35
N ARG A 362 16.73 -11.81 -18.90
CA ARG A 362 17.69 -12.70 -19.54
C ARG A 362 17.15 -12.96 -20.94
N PHE A 363 17.71 -12.26 -21.92
CA PHE A 363 17.76 -12.76 -23.29
C PHE A 363 18.29 -14.19 -23.22
N ASP A 364 17.52 -15.18 -23.67
CA ASP A 364 18.07 -16.46 -24.06
C ASP A 364 18.53 -16.35 -25.53
N PRO A 365 19.84 -16.24 -25.80
CA PRO A 365 20.35 -16.13 -27.15
C PRO A 365 20.35 -17.46 -27.92
N GLN A 366 19.76 -18.55 -27.38
CA GLN A 366 19.75 -19.87 -28.02
C GLN A 366 18.50 -20.18 -28.86
N CYS A 367 17.47 -19.33 -28.87
CA CYS A 367 16.37 -19.44 -29.84
C CYS A 367 16.83 -18.95 -31.22
N ARG A 368 17.56 -19.79 -31.95
CA ARG A 368 17.68 -19.69 -33.42
C ARG A 368 16.61 -20.61 -34.05
N PRO A 369 15.91 -20.19 -35.10
CA PRO A 369 15.09 -21.11 -35.88
C PRO A 369 16.00 -22.19 -36.48
N GLU A 370 15.62 -23.46 -36.31
CA GLU A 370 16.25 -24.58 -36.99
C GLU A 370 16.14 -24.39 -38.52
N PRO A 371 17.15 -24.77 -39.31
CA PRO A 371 17.04 -24.72 -40.76
C PRO A 371 16.07 -25.82 -41.21
N GLU A 372 15.02 -25.44 -41.94
CA GLU A 372 14.10 -26.37 -42.59
C GLU A 372 14.89 -27.35 -43.46
N LEU A 373 14.74 -28.64 -43.13
CA LEU A 373 15.09 -29.75 -44.00
C LEU A 373 13.90 -29.99 -44.94
N GLU A 374 14.03 -29.59 -46.20
CA GLU A 374 14.06 -30.46 -47.40
C GLU A 374 14.35 -29.67 -48.68
#